data_AF-A0A2X2TBL1-F1
#
_entry.id   AF-A0A2X2TBL1-F1
#
_cell.length_a   1.000
_cell.length_b   1.000
_cell.length_c   1.000
_cell.angle_alpha   90.00
_cell.angle_beta   90.00
_cell.angle_gamma   90.00
#
_symmetry.space_group_name_H-M   'P 1'
#
loop_
_entity.id
_entity.type
_entity.pdbx_description
1 polymer ?
#
loop_
_entity_poly.entity_id
_entity_poly.type
_entity_poly.pdbx_seq_one_letter_code
_entity_poly.pdbx_strand_id
1 'polypeptide(L)'
;MVEKPAKVAHLMATWLVNGWCRETIFNLKLPMKKRYEEVSQNLAQIREILESSGINAEIKARQLYHDREEVTVHIRRWWAAVGGRRDER
;
A
#
# COMPACT_ATOMS: atom_id res chain seq x y z
N MET A 1 -13.48 1.32 0.52
CA MET A 1 -14.06 0.07 -0.02
C MET A 1 -14.32 -0.86 1.16
N VAL A 2 -15.52 -1.42 1.32
CA VAL A 2 -15.81 -2.40 2.39
C VAL A 2 -15.50 -3.78 1.84
N GLU A 3 -14.21 -4.13 1.84
CA GLU A 3 -13.65 -5.35 1.27
C GLU A 3 -12.63 -5.95 2.23
N LYS A 4 -12.24 -7.20 1.99
CA LYS A 4 -11.18 -7.85 2.77
C LYS A 4 -9.88 -7.03 2.65
N PRO A 5 -9.17 -6.73 3.77
CA PRO A 5 -7.99 -5.88 3.76
C PRO A 5 -6.89 -6.41 2.82
N ALA A 6 -6.70 -7.73 2.74
CA ALA A 6 -5.78 -8.36 1.80
C ALA A 6 -6.08 -8.06 0.32
N LYS A 7 -7.37 -8.01 -0.06
CA LYS A 7 -7.78 -7.68 -1.43
C LYS A 7 -7.47 -6.22 -1.77
N VAL A 8 -7.71 -5.33 -0.81
CA VAL A 8 -7.37 -3.90 -0.95
C VAL A 8 -5.85 -3.72 -1.04
N ALA A 9 -5.09 -4.39 -0.18
CA ALA A 9 -3.62 -4.36 -0.18
C ALA A 9 -3.04 -4.81 -1.52
N HIS A 10 -3.52 -5.93 -2.07
CA HIS A 10 -3.07 -6.45 -3.37
C HIS A 10 -3.42 -5.51 -4.53
N LEU A 11 -4.63 -4.92 -4.51
CA LEU A 11 -5.03 -3.92 -5.51
C LEU A 11 -4.12 -2.69 -5.47
N MET A 12 -3.83 -2.17 -4.28
CA MET A 12 -2.94 -1.01 -4.12
C MET A 12 -1.50 -1.32 -4.55
N ALA A 13 -1.00 -2.52 -4.25
CA ALA A 13 0.29 -2.98 -4.74
C ALA A 13 0.32 -3.02 -6.27
N THR A 14 -0.73 -3.54 -6.92
CA THR A 14 -0.84 -3.58 -8.39
C THR A 14 -0.77 -2.19 -9.01
N TRP A 15 -1.48 -1.21 -8.44
CA TRP A 15 -1.45 0.18 -8.91
C TRP A 15 -0.04 0.79 -8.83
N LEU A 16 0.64 0.54 -7.70
CA LEU A 16 2.00 1.03 -7.48
C LEU A 16 3.02 0.35 -8.40
N VAL A 17 2.88 -0.95 -8.65
CA VAL A 17 3.74 -1.71 -9.57
C VAL A 17 3.60 -1.20 -11.00
N ASN A 18 2.37 -1.07 -11.47
CA ASN A 18 2.07 -0.60 -12.82
C ASN A 18 2.32 0.90 -13.03
N GLY A 19 2.60 1.67 -11.98
CA GLY A 19 2.87 3.11 -12.09
C GLY A 19 1.64 3.96 -12.39
N TRP A 20 0.45 3.44 -12.11
CA TRP A 20 -0.81 4.17 -12.30
C TRP A 20 -0.96 5.34 -11.33
N CYS A 21 -0.24 5.31 -10.21
CA CYS A 21 -0.11 6.43 -9.29
C CYS A 21 1.32 6.57 -8.78
N ARG A 22 1.69 7.80 -8.41
CA ARG A 22 2.96 8.11 -7.72
C ARG A 22 2.81 7.98 -6.20
N GLU A 23 1.66 8.42 -5.69
CA GLU A 23 1.30 8.35 -4.29
C GLU A 23 -0.13 7.85 -4.16
N THR A 24 -0.42 7.15 -3.07
CA THR A 24 -1.76 6.65 -2.76
C THR A 24 -2.03 6.78 -1.28
N ILE A 25 -3.29 7.09 -0.94
CA ILE A 25 -3.83 7.05 0.41
C ILE A 25 -5.08 6.18 0.37
N PHE A 26 -5.13 5.16 1.23
CA PHE A 26 -6.25 4.24 1.28
C PHE A 26 -6.45 3.68 2.69
N ASN A 27 -7.66 3.20 2.98
CA ASN A 27 -7.99 2.58 4.26
C ASN A 27 -7.92 1.05 4.19
N LEU A 28 -7.40 0.44 5.25
CA LEU A 28 -7.51 -0.99 5.53
C LEU A 28 -8.45 -1.20 6.71
N LYS A 29 -9.51 -1.98 6.52
CA LYS A 29 -10.42 -2.35 7.60
C LYS A 29 -9.74 -3.34 8.55
N LEU A 30 -9.95 -3.16 9.85
CA LEU A 30 -9.39 -4.00 10.90
C LEU A 30 -10.31 -5.18 11.20
N PRO A 31 -9.76 -6.39 11.44
CA PRO A 31 -10.55 -7.51 11.96
C PRO A 31 -10.92 -7.29 13.44
N MET A 32 -11.87 -8.07 13.94
CA MET A 32 -12.27 -7.96 15.35
C MET A 32 -11.15 -8.37 16.33
N LYS A 33 -10.28 -9.31 15.92
CA LYS A 33 -9.16 -9.84 16.73
C LYS A 33 -7.85 -9.71 15.95
N LYS A 34 -6.71 -9.64 16.66
CA LYS A 34 -5.36 -9.58 16.06
C LYS A 34 -5.18 -8.43 15.05
N ARG A 35 -5.67 -7.24 15.42
CA ARG A 35 -5.74 -6.05 14.55
C ARG A 35 -4.36 -5.62 14.07
N TYR A 36 -3.40 -5.57 14.98
CA TYR A 36 -2.04 -5.14 14.68
C TYR A 36 -1.36 -6.14 13.75
N GLU A 37 -1.44 -7.43 14.08
CA GLU A 37 -0.83 -8.50 13.29
C GLU A 37 -1.36 -8.53 11.87
N GLU A 38 -2.68 -8.40 11.68
CA GLU A 38 -3.31 -8.34 10.36
C GLU A 38 -2.80 -7.15 9.54
N VAL A 39 -2.77 -5.94 10.13
CA VAL A 39 -2.26 -4.75 9.42
C VAL A 39 -0.77 -4.91 9.09
N SER A 40 0.04 -5.38 10.03
CA SER A 40 1.46 -5.63 9.81
C SER A 40 1.70 -6.63 8.67
N GLN A 41 0.90 -7.71 8.60
CA GLN A 41 0.95 -8.68 7.52
C GLN A 41 0.60 -8.06 6.17
N ASN A 42 -0.50 -7.31 6.10
CA ASN A 42 -0.91 -6.63 4.87
C ASN A 42 0.15 -5.62 4.38
N LEU A 43 0.75 -4.85 5.29
CA LEU A 43 1.83 -3.91 4.96
C LEU A 43 3.11 -4.62 4.53
N ALA A 44 3.46 -5.75 5.16
CA ALA A 44 4.60 -6.57 4.78
C ALA A 44 4.43 -7.16 3.39
N GLN A 45 3.24 -7.67 3.06
CA GLN A 45 2.91 -8.17 1.72
C GLN A 45 3.07 -7.09 0.64
N ILE A 46 2.57 -5.87 0.89
CA ILE A 46 2.75 -4.77 -0.04
C ILE A 46 4.24 -4.47 -0.24
N ARG A 47 5.01 -4.42 0.86
CA ARG A 47 6.46 -4.18 0.80
C ARG A 47 7.17 -5.24 -0.03
N GLU A 48 6.88 -6.53 0.20
CA GLU A 48 7.46 -7.65 -0.54
C GLU A 48 7.16 -7.58 -2.04
N ILE A 49 5.92 -7.24 -2.43
CA ILE A 49 5.54 -7.07 -3.84
C ILE A 49 6.31 -5.91 -4.49
N LEU A 50 6.51 -4.81 -3.77
CA LEU A 50 7.25 -3.66 -4.29
C LEU A 50 8.76 -3.96 -4.40
N GLU A 51 9.34 -4.60 -3.40
CA GLU A 51 10.75 -5.01 -3.38
C GLU A 51 11.06 -6.02 -4.49
N SER A 52 10.23 -7.05 -4.65
CA SER A 52 10.37 -8.04 -5.73
C SER A 52 10.22 -7.42 -7.13
N SER A 53 9.47 -6.31 -7.25
CA SER A 53 9.33 -5.55 -8.49
C SER A 53 10.45 -4.52 -8.73
N GLY A 54 11.40 -4.40 -7.78
CA GLY A 54 12.50 -3.44 -7.81
C GLY A 54 12.05 -1.98 -7.62
N ILE A 55 10.95 -1.76 -6.90
CA ILE A 55 10.34 -0.43 -6.70
C ILE A 55 10.70 0.10 -5.32
N ASN A 56 11.36 1.25 -5.29
CA ASN A 56 11.59 1.97 -4.05
C ASN A 56 10.34 2.77 -3.65
N ALA A 57 9.82 2.53 -2.44
CA ALA A 57 8.65 3.22 -1.93
C ALA A 57 8.73 3.44 -0.41
N GLU A 58 8.18 4.55 0.06
CA GLU A 58 7.97 4.83 1.47
C GLU A 58 6.52 4.47 1.85
N ILE A 59 6.35 3.68 2.91
CA ILE A 59 5.05 3.22 3.41
C ILE A 59 4.87 3.75 4.82
N LYS A 60 3.78 4.50 5.07
CA LYS A 60 3.37 4.96 6.38
C LYS A 60 1.93 4.54 6.65
N ALA A 61 1.65 4.07 7.85
CA ALA A 61 0.31 3.70 8.24
C ALA A 61 0.01 4.31 9.62
N ARG A 62 -1.19 4.87 9.76
CA ARG A 62 -1.65 5.43 11.03
C ARG A 62 -3.16 5.31 11.15
N GLN A 63 -3.62 4.91 12.33
CA GLN A 63 -5.01 5.05 12.70
C GLN A 63 -5.26 6.52 13.02
N LEU A 64 -5.92 7.24 12.11
CA LEU A 64 -6.19 8.67 12.25
C LEU A 64 -7.33 8.92 13.24
N TYR A 65 -7.51 10.17 13.64
CA TYR A 65 -8.55 10.57 14.60
C TYR A 65 -9.97 10.15 14.18
N HIS A 66 -10.25 10.17 12.86
CA HIS A 66 -11.55 9.77 12.31
C HIS A 66 -11.64 8.28 11.97
N ASP A 67 -10.55 7.52 12.10
CA ASP A 67 -10.54 6.10 11.81
C ASP A 67 -11.10 5.32 13.00
N ARG A 68 -12.20 4.59 12.78
CA ARG A 68 -12.76 3.68 13.79
C ARG A 68 -12.04 2.34 13.74
N GLU A 69 -12.64 1.35 13.08
CA GLU A 69 -12.05 0.01 12.90
C GLU A 69 -11.30 -0.08 11.56
N GLU A 70 -10.43 0.90 11.32
CA GLU A 70 -9.62 0.97 10.12
C GLU A 70 -8.29 1.69 10.38
N VAL A 71 -7.37 1.56 9.45
CA VAL A 71 -6.09 2.28 9.44
C VAL A 71 -5.94 2.94 8.08
N THR A 72 -5.53 4.20 8.08
CA THR A 72 -5.16 4.92 6.86
C THR A 72 -3.69 4.64 6.53
N VAL A 73 -3.44 4.22 5.30
CA VAL A 73 -2.10 3.92 4.76
C VAL A 73 -1.78 4.92 3.67
N HIS A 74 -0.60 5.52 3.74
CA HIS A 74 0.01 6.33 2.69
C HIS A 74 1.21 5.58 2.11
N ILE A 75 1.30 5.55 0.79
CA ILE A 75 2.46 5.00 0.09
C ILE A 75 2.92 6.00 -0.95
N ARG A 76 4.22 6.31 -0.93
CA ARG A 76 4.90 7.15 -1.90
C ARG A 76 5.93 6.35 -2.67
N ARG A 77 5.74 6.20 -3.98
CA ARG A 77 6.69 5.58 -4.89
C ARG A 77 7.77 6.59 -5.28
N TRP A 78 9.03 6.19 -5.13
CA TRP A 78 10.19 6.94 -5.64
C TRP A 78 10.53 6.43 -7.04
N TRP A 79 10.56 7.33 -8.01
CA TRP A 79 11.15 7.05 -9.32
C TRP A 79 12.65 7.34 -9.25
N ALA A 80 13.45 6.50 -9.90
CA ALA A 80 14.87 6.79 -10.08
C ALA A 80 15.01 8.14 -10.81
N ALA A 81 16.04 8.91 -10.46
CA ALA A 81 16.32 10.22 -11.07
C ALA A 81 16.56 10.16 -12.59
N VAL A 82 16.82 8.96 -13.14
CA VAL A 82 16.89 8.71 -14.57
C VAL A 82 15.48 8.41 -15.07
N GLY A 83 14.87 9.44 -15.65
CA GLY A 83 13.51 9.43 -16.17
C GLY A 83 13.26 8.28 -17.15
N GLY A 84 12.18 7.57 -16.88
CA GLY A 84 11.63 6.55 -17.76
C GLY A 84 10.49 5.88 -17.02
N ARG A 85 9.26 6.29 -17.30
CA ARG A 85 8.09 5.46 -17.02
C ARG A 85 8.36 4.11 -17.68
N ARG A 86 8.23 3.00 -16.94
CA ARG A 86 8.30 1.64 -17.53
C ARG A 86 7.18 1.47 -18.59
N ASP A 87 6.15 2.28 -18.47
CA ASP A 87 4.95 2.41 -19.29
C ASP A 87 5.19 3.17 -20.63
N GLU A 88 6.40 3.71 -20.88
CA GLU A 88 6.76 4.41 -22.13
C GLU A 88 7.78 3.64 -23.02
N ARG A 89 8.04 2.35 -22.75
CA ARG A 89 8.93 1.50 -23.58
C ARG A 89 8.20 0.35 -24.24
#